data_AF-A0A919MYC0-F1
#
_entry.id   AF-A0A919MYC0-F1
#
_cell.length_a   1.000
_cell.length_b   1.000
_cell.length_c   1.000
_cell.angle_alpha   90.00
_cell.angle_beta   90.00
_cell.angle_gamma   90.00
#
_symmetry.space_group_name_H-M   'P 1'
#
loop_
_entity.id
_entity.type
_entity.pdbx_description
1 polymer ?
#
loop_
_entity_poly.entity_id
_entity_poly.type
_entity_poly.pdbx_seq_one_letter_code
_entity_poly.pdbx_strand_id
1 'polypeptide(L)'
;MPGDNEEIRVVLSAFEAEAKKWEELADLMLAAKNKITPLTLEPSAFFCGNPASAVLLSQTYDEIHGLLVTLTTAAEAEFDQIAGALRIARDEYDGTDNTSAAAFVRIYGE
;
A
#
# COMPACT_ATOMS: atom_id res chain seq x y z
N MET A 1 3.99 -32.54 19.86
CA MET A 1 4.68 -31.45 20.59
C MET A 1 3.97 -30.16 20.25
N PRO A 2 3.86 -29.22 21.21
CA PRO A 2 3.07 -28.02 21.08
C PRO A 2 3.81 -27.00 20.21
N GLY A 3 3.31 -26.83 18.99
CA GLY A 3 3.12 -25.56 18.32
C GLY A 3 1.66 -25.59 17.93
N ASP A 4 0.81 -25.05 18.81
CA ASP A 4 -0.64 -25.24 18.68
C ASP A 4 -1.07 -24.73 17.31
N ASN A 5 -1.85 -25.53 16.61
CA ASN A 5 -2.51 -25.18 15.35
C ASN A 5 -3.21 -23.80 15.45
N GLU A 6 -3.58 -23.41 16.67
CA GLU A 6 -4.14 -22.12 17.04
C GLU A 6 -3.12 -20.96 17.01
N GLU A 7 -1.89 -21.12 17.51
CA GLU A 7 -0.86 -20.08 17.47
C GLU A 7 -0.43 -19.76 16.04
N ILE A 8 -0.22 -20.79 15.21
CA ILE A 8 0.11 -20.65 13.79
C ILE A 8 -1.05 -19.95 13.06
N ARG A 9 -2.30 -20.37 13.33
CA ARG A 9 -3.48 -19.69 12.77
C ARG A 9 -3.59 -18.23 13.20
N VAL A 10 -3.28 -17.92 14.46
CA VAL A 10 -3.27 -16.53 14.94
C VAL A 10 -2.23 -15.72 14.16
N VAL A 11 -1.01 -16.24 14.00
CA VAL A 11 0.06 -15.56 13.23
C VAL A 11 -0.32 -15.39 11.76
N LEU A 12 -0.81 -16.43 11.10
CA LEU A 12 -1.26 -16.36 9.69
C LEU A 12 -2.42 -15.37 9.51
N SER A 13 -3.37 -15.35 10.46
CA SER A 13 -4.48 -14.40 10.45
C SER A 13 -4.01 -12.97 10.71
N ALA A 14 -2.96 -12.77 11.52
CA ALA A 14 -2.38 -11.46 11.75
C ALA A 14 -1.67 -10.93 10.50
N PHE A 15 -0.95 -11.78 9.77
CA PHE A 15 -0.39 -11.40 8.46
C PHE A 15 -1.47 -10.99 7.46
N GLU A 16 -2.56 -11.76 7.37
CA GLU A 16 -3.67 -11.43 6.48
C GLU A 16 -4.37 -10.13 6.88
N ALA A 17 -4.64 -9.95 8.18
CA ALA A 17 -5.27 -8.75 8.69
C ALA A 17 -4.40 -7.50 8.46
N GLU A 18 -3.08 -7.64 8.59
CA GLU A 18 -2.16 -6.55 8.32
C GLU A 18 -2.06 -6.27 6.82
N ALA A 19 -1.90 -7.29 5.98
CA ALA A 19 -1.88 -7.14 4.51
C ALA A 19 -3.13 -6.42 3.99
N LYS A 20 -4.30 -6.75 4.54
CA LYS A 20 -5.57 -6.10 4.20
C LYS A 20 -5.57 -4.61 4.52
N LYS A 21 -4.98 -4.17 5.64
CA LYS A 21 -4.89 -2.73 5.96
C LYS A 21 -4.08 -1.98 4.91
N TRP A 22 -2.97 -2.57 4.45
CA TRP A 22 -2.13 -1.97 3.42
C TRP A 22 -2.85 -1.90 2.08
N GLU A 23 -3.61 -2.93 1.72
CA GLU A 23 -4.48 -2.92 0.53
C GLU A 23 -5.57 -1.82 0.63
N GLU A 24 -6.25 -1.69 1.77
CA GLU A 24 -7.22 -0.62 2.00
C GLU A 24 -6.58 0.79 1.89
N LEU A 25 -5.33 0.95 2.37
CA LEU A 25 -4.58 2.20 2.20
C LEU A 25 -4.19 2.46 0.75
N ALA A 26 -3.81 1.43 -0.01
CA ALA A 26 -3.54 1.54 -1.44
C ALA A 26 -4.79 2.01 -2.21
N ASP A 27 -5.94 1.41 -1.91
CA ASP A 27 -7.24 1.80 -2.47
C ASP A 27 -7.61 3.26 -2.14
N LEU A 28 -7.33 3.70 -0.91
CA LEU A 28 -7.55 5.09 -0.52
C LEU A 28 -6.66 6.06 -1.30
N MET A 29 -5.38 5.70 -1.54
CA MET A 29 -4.47 6.51 -2.34
C MET A 29 -4.90 6.56 -3.80
N LEU A 30 -5.34 5.43 -4.37
CA LEU A 30 -5.93 5.37 -5.71
C LEU A 30 -7.17 6.28 -5.81
N ALA A 31 -8.07 6.22 -4.82
CA ALA A 31 -9.25 7.08 -4.78
C ALA A 31 -8.87 8.57 -4.68
N ALA A 32 -7.85 8.92 -3.90
CA ALA A 32 -7.34 10.29 -3.78
C ALA A 32 -6.73 10.77 -5.11
N LYS A 33 -5.86 9.96 -5.72
CA LYS A 33 -5.27 10.22 -7.05
C LYS A 33 -6.33 10.45 -8.10
N ASN A 34 -7.39 9.63 -8.14
CA ASN A 34 -8.49 9.78 -9.10
C ASN A 34 -9.29 11.08 -8.90
N LYS A 35 -9.33 11.62 -7.68
CA LYS A 35 -9.93 12.93 -7.39
C LYS A 35 -9.01 14.10 -7.71
N ILE A 36 -7.71 13.96 -7.51
CA ILE A 36 -6.72 15.03 -7.69
C ILE A 36 -6.34 15.20 -9.16
N THR A 37 -6.10 14.10 -9.88
CA THR A 37 -5.64 14.12 -11.28
C THR A 37 -6.47 15.03 -12.21
N PRO A 38 -7.81 15.06 -12.16
CA PRO A 38 -8.60 15.92 -13.02
C PRO A 38 -8.67 17.39 -12.58
N LEU A 39 -8.10 17.76 -11.43
CA LEU A 39 -8.06 19.14 -10.93
C LEU A 39 -6.98 19.95 -11.65
N THR A 40 -7.10 20.08 -12.96
CA THR A 40 -6.26 20.99 -13.74
C THR A 40 -6.97 22.34 -13.87
N LEU A 41 -6.22 23.43 -13.76
CA LEU A 41 -6.75 24.79 -13.87
C LEU A 41 -6.04 25.50 -15.02
N GLU A 42 -6.80 26.21 -15.84
CA GLU A 42 -6.20 27.08 -16.85
C GLU A 42 -5.55 28.30 -16.18
N PRO A 43 -4.48 28.88 -16.75
CA PRO A 43 -3.84 30.09 -16.22
C PRO A 43 -4.80 31.26 -16.00
N SER A 44 -5.89 31.32 -16.77
CA SER A 44 -6.97 32.30 -16.66
C SER A 44 -7.67 32.25 -15.29
N ALA A 45 -7.73 31.09 -14.64
CA ALA A 45 -8.31 30.91 -13.31
C ALA A 45 -7.53 31.64 -12.20
N PHE A 46 -6.26 31.95 -12.45
CA PHE A 46 -5.37 32.64 -11.50
C PHE A 46 -5.28 34.15 -11.74
N PHE A 47 -6.08 34.68 -12.68
CA PHE A 47 -6.02 36.10 -13.02
C PHE A 47 -6.68 36.98 -11.94
N CYS A 48 -5.85 37.71 -11.20
CA CYS A 48 -6.29 38.71 -10.20
C CYS A 48 -5.85 40.13 -10.59
N GLY A 49 -6.03 40.51 -11.86
CA GLY A 49 -5.72 41.87 -12.35
C GLY A 49 -4.26 42.13 -12.72
N ASN A 50 -3.36 41.17 -12.50
CA ASN A 50 -1.95 41.23 -12.94
C ASN A 50 -1.57 39.94 -13.70
N PRO A 51 -1.25 40.01 -15.01
CA PRO A 51 -0.84 38.85 -15.81
C PRO A 51 0.41 38.14 -15.29
N ALA A 52 1.40 38.87 -14.78
CA ALA A 52 2.65 38.29 -14.29
C ALA A 52 2.41 37.43 -13.03
N SER A 53 1.55 37.91 -12.12
CA SER A 53 1.15 37.16 -10.93
C SER A 53 0.31 35.93 -11.29
N ALA A 54 -0.57 36.03 -12.29
CA ALA A 54 -1.38 34.90 -12.75
C ALA A 54 -0.51 33.76 -13.31
N VAL A 55 0.52 34.08 -14.09
CA VAL A 55 1.46 33.08 -14.61
C VAL A 55 2.22 32.40 -13.48
N LEU A 56 2.73 33.17 -12.50
CA LEU A 56 3.45 32.62 -11.36
C LEU A 56 2.56 31.69 -10.52
N LEU A 57 1.32 32.11 -10.22
CA LEU A 57 0.37 31.30 -9.45
C LEU A 57 -0.02 30.01 -10.19
N SER A 58 -0.23 30.08 -11.50
CA SER A 58 -0.52 28.90 -12.32
C SER A 58 0.63 27.90 -12.27
N GLN A 59 1.87 28.36 -12.41
CA GLN A 59 3.06 27.50 -12.33
C GLN A 59 3.19 26.84 -10.95
N THR A 60 3.05 27.62 -9.88
CA THR A 60 3.10 27.08 -8.51
C THR A 60 1.98 26.08 -8.25
N TYR A 61 0.78 26.32 -8.78
CA TYR A 61 -0.32 25.36 -8.69
C TYR A 61 0.01 24.06 -9.41
N ASP A 62 0.51 24.13 -10.65
CA ASP A 62 0.86 22.95 -11.45
C ASP A 62 1.97 22.12 -10.78
N GLU A 63 2.96 22.78 -10.16
CA GLU A 63 4.01 22.11 -9.39
C GLU A 63 3.46 21.36 -8.17
N ILE A 64 2.57 22.00 -7.40
CA ILE A 64 1.94 21.37 -6.23
C ILE A 64 1.00 20.24 -6.67
N HIS A 65 0.20 20.47 -7.71
CA HIS A 65 -0.69 19.47 -8.30
C HIS A 65 0.10 18.24 -8.75
N GLY A 66 1.19 18.45 -9.50
CA GLY A 66 2.10 17.40 -9.94
C GLY A 66 2.68 16.62 -8.77
N LEU A 67 3.16 17.32 -7.72
CA LEU A 67 3.67 16.68 -6.51
C LEU A 67 2.62 15.80 -5.83
N LEU A 68 1.38 16.27 -5.70
CA LEU A 68 0.29 15.50 -5.09
C LEU A 68 -0.04 14.24 -5.92
N VAL A 69 -0.09 14.35 -7.25
CA VAL A 69 -0.30 13.21 -8.15
C VAL A 69 0.84 12.19 -8.01
N THR A 70 2.10 12.66 -7.96
CA THR A 70 3.26 11.78 -7.78
C THR A 70 3.22 11.07 -6.43
N LEU A 71 2.99 11.79 -5.34
CA LEU A 71 2.96 11.20 -4.00
C LEU A 71 1.84 10.17 -3.84
N THR A 72 0.63 10.47 -4.34
CA THR A 72 -0.49 9.53 -4.26
C THR A 72 -0.27 8.29 -5.14
N THR A 73 0.34 8.45 -6.31
CA THR A 73 0.72 7.31 -7.17
C THR A 73 1.80 6.43 -6.54
N ALA A 74 2.83 7.05 -5.93
CA ALA A 74 3.89 6.31 -5.26
C ALA A 74 3.36 5.56 -4.03
N ALA A 75 2.55 6.23 -3.19
CA ALA A 75 1.96 5.63 -2.00
C ALA A 75 1.02 4.46 -2.34
N GLU A 76 0.18 4.60 -3.38
CA GLU A 76 -0.63 3.48 -3.91
C GLU A 76 0.23 2.25 -4.19
N ALA A 77 1.32 2.42 -4.95
CA ALA A 77 2.21 1.33 -5.34
C ALA A 77 2.98 0.73 -4.15
N GLU A 78 3.48 1.56 -3.24
CA GLU A 78 4.22 1.09 -2.07
C GLU A 78 3.33 0.30 -1.12
N PHE A 79 2.09 0.76 -0.87
CA PHE A 79 1.16 0.05 -0.01
C PHE A 79 0.74 -1.29 -0.60
N ASP A 80 0.49 -1.36 -1.91
CA ASP A 80 0.21 -2.63 -2.60
C ASP A 80 1.40 -3.62 -2.50
N GLN A 81 2.63 -3.12 -2.65
CA GLN A 81 3.83 -3.93 -2.47
C GLN A 81 3.98 -4.46 -1.05
N ILE A 82 3.70 -3.65 -0.02
CA ILE A 82 3.73 -4.09 1.38
C ILE A 82 2.66 -5.18 1.63
N ALA A 83 1.44 -4.99 1.13
CA ALA A 83 0.38 -6.00 1.23
C ALA A 83 0.80 -7.32 0.57
N GLY A 84 1.36 -7.25 -0.64
CA GLY A 84 1.90 -8.41 -1.34
C GLY A 84 3.04 -9.10 -0.58
N ALA A 85 3.99 -8.35 -0.04
CA ALA A 85 5.10 -8.88 0.75
C ALA A 85 4.62 -9.62 2.01
N LEU A 86 3.60 -9.09 2.69
CA LEU A 86 3.00 -9.74 3.87
C LEU A 86 2.30 -11.05 3.51
N ARG A 87 1.61 -11.13 2.36
CA ARG A 87 1.02 -12.38 1.86
C ARG A 87 2.09 -13.42 1.50
N ILE A 88 3.18 -12.99 0.86
CA ILE A 88 4.32 -13.88 0.59
C ILE A 88 4.95 -14.39 1.90
N ALA A 89 5.16 -13.51 2.88
CA ALA A 89 5.71 -13.89 4.18
C ALA A 89 4.79 -14.89 4.92
N ARG A 90 3.47 -14.71 4.83
CA ARG A 90 2.48 -15.64 5.36
C ARG A 90 2.61 -17.03 4.72
N ASP A 91 2.68 -17.09 3.39
CA ASP A 91 2.75 -18.35 2.66
C ASP A 91 4.07 -19.10 2.96
N GLU A 92 5.19 -18.37 3.11
CA GLU A 92 6.48 -18.93 3.52
C GLU A 92 6.44 -19.46 4.97
N TYR A 93 5.77 -18.75 5.88
CA TYR A 93 5.60 -19.18 7.26
C TYR A 93 4.80 -20.48 7.36
N ASP A 94 3.66 -20.57 6.66
CA ASP A 94 2.87 -21.81 6.58
C ASP A 94 3.68 -22.96 5.95
N GLY A 95 4.42 -22.70 4.87
CA GLY A 95 5.25 -23.71 4.21
C GLY A 95 6.40 -24.24 5.08
N THR A 96 7.08 -23.36 5.80
CA THR A 96 8.19 -23.72 6.70
C THR A 96 7.70 -24.53 7.89
N ASP A 97 6.55 -24.16 8.44
CA ASP A 97 6.00 -24.83 9.61
C ASP A 97 5.45 -26.22 9.26
N ASN A 98 4.77 -26.36 8.10
CA ASN A 98 4.35 -27.66 7.57
C ASN A 98 5.54 -28.60 7.30
N THR A 99 6.66 -28.07 6.80
CA THR A 99 7.88 -28.84 6.56
C THR A 99 8.53 -29.29 7.87
N SER A 100 8.55 -28.41 8.88
CA SER A 100 9.09 -28.71 10.21
C SER A 100 8.23 -29.75 10.94
N ALA A 101 6.91 -29.61 10.90
CA ALA A 101 5.97 -30.58 11.45
C ALA A 101 6.14 -31.97 10.79
N ALA A 102 6.27 -32.03 9.46
CA ALA A 102 6.52 -33.28 8.74
C ALA A 102 7.88 -33.91 9.14
N ALA A 103 8.92 -33.10 9.35
CA ALA A 103 10.22 -33.58 9.82
C ALA A 103 10.14 -34.11 11.27
N PHE A 104 9.42 -33.44 12.16
CA PHE A 104 9.23 -33.89 13.54
C PHE A 104 8.47 -35.21 13.62
N VAL A 105 7.39 -35.39 12.84
CA VAL A 105 6.67 -36.68 12.76
C VAL A 105 7.58 -37.77 12.21
N ARG A 106 8.42 -37.47 11.22
CA ARG A 106 9.36 -38.45 10.66
C ARG A 106 10.47 -38.86 11.63
N ILE A 107 10.89 -37.97 12.53
CA ILE A 107 11.98 -38.23 13.50
C ILE A 107 11.47 -38.85 14.80
N TYR A 108 10.27 -38.47 15.26
CA TYR A 108 9.74 -38.83 16.58
C TYR A 108 8.37 -39.52 16.57
N GLY A 109 7.73 -39.69 15.41
CA GLY A 109 6.47 -40.43 15.28
C GLY A 109 6.70 -41.91 15.06
N GLU A 110 6.74 -42.68 16.16
CA GLU A 110 6.32 -44.09 16.16
C GLU A 110 4.79 -44.19 16.29
#